data_AF-A0AAE0EGT3-F1
#
_entry.id   AF-A0AAE0EGT3-F1
#
_cell.length_a   1.000
_cell.length_b   1.000
_cell.length_c   1.000
_cell.angle_alpha   90.00
_cell.angle_beta   90.00
_cell.angle_gamma   90.00
#
_symmetry.space_group_name_H-M   'P 1'
#
loop_
_entity.id
_entity.type
_entity.pdbx_description
1 polymer ?
#
loop_
_entity_poly.entity_id
_entity_poly.type
_entity_poly.pdbx_seq_one_letter_code
_entity_poly.pdbx_strand_id
1 'polypeptide(L)'
;MDDRMFLLVLTEDSCFWAHVEEALSLCKSLRNGKEGESTRENLVKFEEYVTEHIKNYAVSPEIFLTGSSFMQWWREYEEIMGTNYNSELNDFMKNSIYHRYANGSLIFR
;
A
#
# COMPACT_ATOMS: atom_id res chain seq x y z
N MET A 1 11.49 -0.30 -26.26
CA MET A 1 11.63 0.02 -24.82
C MET A 1 11.89 -1.31 -24.15
N ASP A 2 13.01 -1.41 -23.43
CA ASP A 2 13.52 -2.68 -22.91
C ASP A 2 12.64 -3.18 -21.75
N ASP A 3 12.04 -4.35 -21.88
CA ASP A 3 11.16 -5.01 -20.89
C ASP A 3 11.81 -5.19 -19.50
N ARG A 4 13.12 -4.95 -19.33
CA ARG A 4 13.81 -5.06 -18.05
C ARG A 4 13.83 -3.77 -17.22
N MET A 5 13.41 -2.63 -17.76
CA MET A 5 13.57 -1.34 -17.07
C MET A 5 12.66 -1.18 -15.85
N PHE A 6 11.49 -1.83 -15.82
CA PHE A 6 10.55 -1.77 -14.69
C PHE A 6 10.92 -2.68 -13.51
N LEU A 7 11.85 -3.63 -13.67
CA LEU A 7 12.38 -4.43 -12.56
C LEU A 7 13.48 -3.69 -11.77
N LEU A 8 13.93 -2.52 -12.25
CA LEU A 8 15.01 -1.72 -11.64
C LEU A 8 14.53 -0.36 -11.09
N VAL A 9 13.21 -0.10 -11.11
CA VAL A 9 12.66 1.11 -10.47
C VAL A 9 12.93 1.03 -8.97
N LEU A 10 13.80 1.90 -8.50
CA LEU A 10 13.95 2.17 -7.07
C LEU A 10 12.74 2.99 -6.63
N THR A 11 12.22 2.70 -5.45
CA THR A 11 11.21 3.54 -4.83
C THR A 11 11.73 4.98 -4.73
N GLU A 12 11.02 5.92 -5.33
CA GLU A 12 11.46 7.31 -5.45
C GLU A 12 11.56 7.99 -4.08
N ASP A 13 10.59 7.69 -3.21
CA ASP A 13 10.64 8.14 -1.83
C ASP A 13 11.54 7.23 -0.98
N SER A 14 12.72 7.74 -0.63
CA SER A 14 13.67 7.06 0.26
C SER A 14 13.09 6.74 1.65
N CYS A 15 12.06 7.47 2.08
CA CYS A 15 11.37 7.28 3.35
C CYS A 15 10.14 6.38 3.26
N PHE A 16 9.82 5.82 2.09
CA PHE A 16 8.64 4.97 1.89
C PHE A 16 8.51 3.88 2.95
N TRP A 17 9.58 3.13 3.22
CA TRP A 17 9.57 2.07 4.22
C TRP A 17 9.38 2.59 5.65
N ALA A 18 9.85 3.81 5.96
CA ALA A 18 9.57 4.43 7.26
C ALA A 18 8.08 4.74 7.41
N HIS A 19 7.43 5.25 6.35
CA HIS A 19 5.99 5.50 6.35
C HIS A 19 5.16 4.20 6.49
N VAL A 20 5.61 3.10 5.86
CA VAL A 20 5.00 1.78 6.04
C VAL A 20 5.07 1.32 7.50
N GLU A 21 6.23 1.45 8.14
CA GLU A 21 6.41 1.05 9.55
C GLU A 21 5.60 1.94 10.52
N GLU A 22 5.47 3.23 10.23
CA GLU A 22 4.60 4.14 10.98
C GLU A 22 3.13 3.71 10.86
N ALA A 23 2.65 3.43 9.65
CA ALA A 23 1.29 2.97 9.42
C ALA A 23 0.99 1.61 10.08
N LEU A 24 1.97 0.70 10.11
CA LEU A 24 1.88 -0.55 10.89
C LEU A 24 1.76 -0.29 12.38
N SER A 25 2.49 0.68 12.91
CA SER A 25 2.38 1.10 14.31
C SER A 25 0.97 1.62 14.62
N LEU A 26 0.40 2.45 13.74
CA LEU A 26 -0.98 2.95 13.88
C LEU A 26 -2.00 1.79 13.87
N CYS A 27 -1.83 0.79 13.00
CA CYS A 27 -2.67 -0.41 12.99
C CYS A 27 -2.63 -1.15 14.34
N LYS A 28 -1.42 -1.34 14.90
CA LYS A 28 -1.23 -1.97 16.22
C LYS A 28 -1.87 -1.15 17.34
N SER A 29 -1.79 0.17 17.29
CA SER A 29 -2.43 1.06 18.26
C SER A 29 -3.96 0.93 18.26
N LEU A 30 -4.58 0.93 17.07
CA LEU A 30 -6.03 0.75 16.92
C LEU A 30 -6.51 -0.62 17.42
N ARG A 31 -5.80 -1.71 17.08
CA ARG A 31 -6.14 -3.07 17.55
C ARG A 31 -6.05 -3.22 19.07
N ASN A 32 -5.16 -2.47 19.71
CA ASN A 32 -5.04 -2.45 21.17
C ASN A 32 -6.04 -1.51 21.86
N GLY A 33 -6.96 -0.88 21.10
CA GLY A 33 -7.94 0.08 21.62
C GLY A 33 -7.29 1.34 22.23
N LYS A 34 -6.05 1.65 21.84
CA LYS A 34 -5.26 2.73 22.44
C LYS A 34 -5.47 4.09 21.79
N GLU A 35 -6.05 4.14 20.59
CA GLU A 35 -6.22 5.40 19.86
C GLU A 35 -7.52 5.46 19.04
N GLY A 36 -8.03 6.68 18.84
CA GLY A 36 -9.37 6.98 18.31
C GLY A 36 -9.43 7.38 16.83
N GLU A 37 -10.38 8.26 16.47
CA GLU A 37 -10.72 8.67 15.10
C GLU A 37 -9.52 9.22 14.30
N SER A 38 -8.63 9.98 14.95
CA SER A 38 -7.43 10.55 14.32
C SER A 38 -6.45 9.51 13.76
N THR A 39 -6.37 8.33 14.40
CA THR A 39 -5.46 7.26 13.95
C THR A 39 -6.00 6.58 12.71
N ARG A 40 -7.34 6.46 12.61
CA ARG A 40 -8.01 5.96 11.40
C ARG A 40 -7.83 6.94 10.23
N GLU A 41 -7.97 8.24 10.48
CA GLU A 41 -7.70 9.27 9.45
C GLU A 41 -6.27 9.22 8.92
N ASN A 42 -5.27 9.02 9.80
CA ASN A 42 -3.88 8.90 9.37
C ASN A 42 -3.61 7.65 8.51
N LEU A 43 -4.32 6.54 8.76
CA LEU A 43 -4.24 5.37 7.90
C LEU A 43 -4.85 5.63 6.52
N VAL A 44 -5.96 6.37 6.45
CA VAL A 44 -6.57 6.78 5.17
C VAL A 44 -5.62 7.68 4.37
N LYS A 45 -4.95 8.64 5.02
CA LYS A 45 -3.92 9.48 4.37
C LYS A 45 -2.75 8.64 3.83
N PHE A 46 -2.33 7.63 4.59
CA PHE A 46 -1.27 6.74 4.12
C PHE A 46 -1.72 5.89 2.93
N GLU A 47 -2.97 5.41 2.91
CA GLU A 47 -3.55 4.75 1.74
C GLU A 47 -3.56 5.67 0.50
N GLU A 48 -3.96 6.93 0.65
CA GLU A 48 -3.96 7.91 -0.44
C GLU A 48 -2.54 8.10 -1.00
N TYR A 49 -1.55 8.28 -0.12
CA TYR A 49 -0.13 8.37 -0.46
C TYR A 49 0.37 7.15 -1.26
N VAL A 50 0.06 5.94 -0.79
CA VAL A 50 0.44 4.69 -1.46
C VAL A 50 -0.23 4.59 -2.82
N THR A 51 -1.53 4.89 -2.89
CA THR A 51 -2.31 4.79 -4.13
C THR A 51 -1.72 5.70 -5.21
N GLU A 52 -1.36 6.92 -4.86
CA GLU A 52 -0.68 7.86 -5.77
C GLU A 52 0.68 7.32 -6.23
N HIS A 53 1.50 6.80 -5.31
CA HIS A 53 2.80 6.23 -5.65
C HIS A 53 2.69 5.03 -6.59
N ILE A 54 1.71 4.14 -6.37
CA ILE A 54 1.47 3.00 -7.25
C ILE A 54 1.04 3.52 -8.63
N LYS A 55 0.06 4.44 -8.72
CA LYS A 55 -0.40 5.00 -10.00
C LYS A 55 0.73 5.63 -10.82
N ASN A 56 1.65 6.32 -10.14
CA ASN A 56 2.77 7.01 -10.77
C ASN A 56 3.97 6.09 -11.05
N TYR A 57 3.89 4.80 -10.72
CA TYR A 57 5.03 3.88 -10.77
C TYR A 57 6.25 4.37 -9.96
N ALA A 58 6.00 5.10 -8.86
CA ALA A 58 7.03 5.70 -8.00
C ALA A 58 7.54 4.74 -6.91
N VAL A 59 7.04 3.50 -6.88
CA VAL A 59 7.43 2.45 -5.94
C VAL A 59 7.90 1.22 -6.70
N SER A 60 8.90 0.53 -6.15
CA SER A 60 9.37 -0.75 -6.71
C SER A 60 8.27 -1.82 -6.59
N PRO A 61 8.15 -2.75 -7.55
CA PRO A 61 7.26 -3.91 -7.41
C PRO A 61 7.54 -4.78 -6.18
N GLU A 62 8.70 -4.63 -5.55
CA GLU A 62 9.08 -5.36 -4.33
C GLU A 62 8.12 -5.14 -3.16
N ILE A 63 7.39 -4.01 -3.15
CA ILE A 63 6.40 -3.74 -2.10
C ILE A 63 5.31 -4.80 -2.08
N PHE A 64 5.01 -5.44 -3.23
CA PHE A 64 3.98 -6.47 -3.35
C PHE A 64 4.48 -7.89 -3.05
N LEU A 65 5.74 -8.07 -2.64
CA LEU A 65 6.22 -9.37 -2.18
C LEU A 65 5.43 -9.79 -0.93
N THR A 66 4.95 -11.04 -0.89
CA THR A 66 4.07 -11.55 0.17
C THR A 66 4.62 -11.36 1.60
N GLY A 67 5.95 -11.32 1.75
CA GLY A 67 6.64 -11.12 3.02
C GLY A 67 7.02 -9.66 3.34
N SER A 68 6.63 -8.68 2.51
CA SER A 68 6.98 -7.28 2.73
C SER A 68 6.18 -6.67 3.88
N SER A 69 6.74 -5.65 4.53
CA SER A 69 6.02 -4.85 5.53
C SER A 69 4.77 -4.18 4.93
N PHE A 70 4.80 -3.84 3.63
CA PHE A 70 3.64 -3.29 2.95
C PHE A 70 2.49 -4.29 2.85
N MET A 71 2.76 -5.54 2.47
CA MET A 71 1.76 -6.61 2.42
C MET A 71 1.25 -6.98 3.82
N GLN A 72 2.09 -6.83 4.84
CA GLN A 72 1.64 -6.93 6.23
C GLN A 72 0.70 -5.79 6.60
N TRP A 73 1.06 -4.54 6.30
CA TRP A 73 0.23 -3.37 6.54
C TRP A 73 -1.14 -3.51 5.88
N TRP A 74 -1.17 -3.91 4.60
CA TRP A 74 -2.40 -4.09 3.84
C TRP A 74 -3.39 -5.03 4.55
N ARG A 75 -2.92 -6.18 5.05
CA ARG A 75 -3.78 -7.15 5.76
C ARG A 75 -4.38 -6.55 7.04
N GLU A 76 -3.55 -5.89 7.84
CA GLU A 76 -4.01 -5.25 9.08
C GLU A 76 -4.98 -4.09 8.78
N TYR A 77 -4.68 -3.30 7.75
CA TYR A 77 -5.51 -2.19 7.31
C TYR A 77 -6.90 -2.66 6.85
N GLU A 78 -6.95 -3.71 6.02
CA GLU A 78 -8.20 -4.30 5.54
C GLU A 78 -9.09 -4.80 6.70
N GLU A 79 -8.49 -5.46 7.70
CA GLU A 79 -9.20 -5.91 8.90
C GLU A 79 -9.77 -4.74 9.72
N ILE A 80 -8.99 -3.66 9.88
CA ILE A 80 -9.39 -2.45 10.63
C ILE A 80 -10.50 -1.67 9.93
N MET A 81 -10.41 -1.54 8.60
CA MET A 81 -11.37 -0.76 7.84
C MET A 81 -12.69 -1.49 7.66
N GLY A 82 -12.65 -2.83 7.61
CA GLY A 82 -13.80 -3.71 7.52
C GLY A 82 -14.37 -3.82 6.10
N THR A 83 -15.33 -4.73 5.93
CA THR A 83 -15.87 -5.12 4.61
C THR A 83 -16.64 -4.03 3.88
N ASN A 84 -17.11 -3.00 4.59
CA ASN A 84 -17.90 -1.90 4.01
C ASN A 84 -17.03 -0.75 3.50
N TYR A 85 -15.73 -0.76 3.80
CA TYR A 85 -14.82 0.24 3.29
C TYR A 85 -14.38 -0.16 1.88
N ASN A 86 -14.70 0.71 0.91
CA ASN A 86 -14.28 0.53 -0.47
C ASN A 86 -13.49 1.76 -0.92
N SER A 87 -12.35 1.51 -1.55
CA SER A 87 -11.42 2.49 -2.05
C SER A 87 -10.71 1.91 -3.26
N GLU A 88 -10.04 2.78 -4.03
CA GLU A 88 -9.30 2.34 -5.21
C GLU A 88 -8.19 1.34 -4.85
N LEU A 89 -7.49 1.55 -3.74
CA LEU A 89 -6.47 0.60 -3.26
C LEU A 89 -7.11 -0.73 -2.84
N ASN A 90 -8.30 -0.68 -2.21
CA ASN A 90 -8.99 -1.88 -1.78
C ASN A 90 -9.36 -2.77 -2.97
N ASP A 91 -9.98 -2.19 -3.98
CA ASP A 91 -10.31 -2.90 -5.22
C ASP A 91 -9.03 -3.40 -5.93
N PHE A 92 -7.97 -2.59 -5.94
CA PHE A 92 -6.68 -2.96 -6.52
C PHE A 92 -6.05 -4.19 -5.87
N MET A 93 -6.00 -4.19 -4.54
CA MET A 93 -5.35 -5.23 -3.74
C MET A 93 -6.20 -6.51 -3.71
N LYS A 94 -7.52 -6.41 -3.51
CA LYS A 94 -8.42 -7.58 -3.49
C LYS A 94 -8.46 -8.32 -4.82
N ASN A 95 -8.51 -7.57 -5.93
CA ASN A 95 -8.50 -8.17 -7.27
C ASN A 95 -7.10 -8.64 -7.71
N SER A 96 -6.09 -8.54 -6.83
CA SER A 96 -4.70 -8.93 -7.09
C SER A 96 -4.12 -8.32 -8.37
N ILE A 97 -4.55 -7.10 -8.70
CA ILE A 97 -4.15 -6.40 -9.94
C ILE A 97 -2.65 -6.08 -9.91
N TYR A 98 -2.05 -5.97 -8.72
CA TYR A 98 -0.61 -5.76 -8.52
C TYR A 98 0.27 -6.82 -9.18
N HIS A 99 -0.21 -8.03 -9.48
CA HIS A 99 0.56 -9.00 -10.28
C HIS A 99 0.92 -8.50 -11.68
N ARG A 100 0.16 -7.52 -12.20
CA ARG A 100 0.43 -6.87 -13.51
C ARG A 100 1.33 -5.64 -13.38
N TYR A 101 1.59 -5.18 -12.16
CA TYR A 101 2.34 -3.96 -11.87
C TYR A 101 3.78 -4.01 -12.39
N ALA A 102 4.49 -5.11 -12.11
CA ALA A 102 5.87 -5.30 -12.55
C ALA A 102 6.05 -5.29 -14.09
N ASN A 103 4.97 -5.55 -14.83
CA ASN A 103 4.98 -5.58 -16.30
C ASN A 103 4.60 -4.22 -16.91
N GLY A 104 4.52 -3.15 -16.12
CA GLY A 104 4.13 -1.81 -16.59
C GLY A 104 2.73 -1.75 -17.23
N SER A 105 1.91 -2.77 -17.00
CA SER A 105 0.63 -3.01 -17.67
C SER A 105 -0.55 -2.73 -16.76
N LEU A 106 -0.34 -1.85 -15.77
CA LEU A 106 -1.34 -1.42 -14.80
C LEU A 106 -2.44 -0.64 -15.51
N ILE A 107 -3.67 -1.06 -15.28
CA ILE A 107 -4.86 -0.28 -15.60
C ILE A 107 -5.54 -0.04 -14.26
N PHE A 108 -5.24 1.09 -13.61
CA PHE A 108 -6.09 1.60 -12.53
C PHE A 108 -7.38 2.11 -13.18
N ARG A 109 -8.53 1.58 -12.77
CA ARG A 109 -9.85 1.95 -13.29
C ARG A 109 -10.72 2.48 -12.17
#